data_AF-A0A8S9K3J2-F1
#
_entry.id   AF-A0A8S9K3J2-F1
#
_cell.length_a   1.000
_cell.length_b   1.000
_cell.length_c   1.000
_cell.angle_alpha   90.00
_cell.angle_beta   90.00
_cell.angle_gamma   90.00
#
_symmetry.space_group_name_H-M   'P 1'
#
loop_
_entity.id
_entity.type
_entity.pdbx_description
1 polymer ?
#
loop_
_entity_poly.entity_id
_entity_poly.type
_entity_poly.pdbx_seq_one_letter_code
_entity_poly.pdbx_strand_id
1 'polypeptide(L)'
;MDYQPQPPPSSDPSPSPSERLPGITSPETPSNNQNHEIEDIMACVTALEAALLPCLPARELQAIDRSPHPSHQIDVERHARDFMEAAKKLQLYFMGLKRENHAPTRAESLRKEIAVMEEELKTKEELIKKHSRLIQESQKLVKEQVEKHRVELEKV
;
A
#
# COMPACT_ATOMS: atom_id res chain seq x y z
N MET A 1 41.98 51.33 6.72
CA MET A 1 42.65 51.01 7.99
C MET A 1 42.21 49.62 8.39
N ASP A 2 42.86 48.64 7.77
CA ASP A 2 42.84 47.22 8.11
C ASP A 2 43.23 47.01 9.57
N TYR A 3 42.47 46.20 10.30
CA TYR A 3 43.01 45.41 11.41
C TYR A 3 42.20 44.12 11.54
N GLN A 4 42.78 43.05 11.00
CA GLN A 4 42.49 41.68 11.41
C GLN A 4 43.45 41.30 12.53
N PRO A 5 42.97 40.59 13.56
CA PRO A 5 43.85 39.67 14.29
C PRO A 5 43.20 38.30 14.54
N GLN A 6 43.89 37.25 14.09
CA GLN A 6 43.88 35.85 14.61
C GLN A 6 45.17 35.66 15.45
N PRO A 7 45.45 34.55 16.17
CA PRO A 7 44.69 33.39 16.71
C PRO A 7 45.01 33.20 18.24
N PRO A 8 44.90 32.04 18.96
CA PRO A 8 45.60 30.76 18.72
C PRO A 8 44.74 29.48 19.03
N PRO A 9 45.27 28.24 18.86
CA PRO A 9 44.54 26.98 18.88
C PRO A 9 44.52 26.34 20.28
N SER A 10 43.54 25.48 20.57
CA SER A 10 43.56 24.61 21.76
C SER A 10 43.11 23.19 21.41
N SER A 11 43.99 22.24 21.68
CA SER A 11 43.86 20.80 21.47
C SER A 11 43.01 20.12 22.54
N ASP A 12 42.18 19.17 22.10
CA ASP A 12 41.70 17.93 22.75
C ASP A 12 40.82 17.99 24.04
N PRO A 13 40.09 16.91 24.41
CA PRO A 13 39.77 15.66 23.70
C PRO A 13 38.25 15.34 23.64
N SER A 14 37.88 14.37 22.80
CA SER A 14 36.57 13.68 22.82
C SER A 14 36.37 12.88 24.12
N PRO A 15 35.14 12.75 24.64
CA PRO A 15 34.48 11.44 24.55
C PRO A 15 32.95 11.48 24.27
N SER A 16 32.50 10.45 23.55
CA SER A 16 31.13 10.02 23.18
C SER A 16 30.21 9.72 24.40
N PRO A 17 29.01 9.09 24.25
CA PRO A 17 28.02 9.00 23.15
C PRO A 17 26.58 9.34 23.63
N SER A 18 25.59 9.18 22.73
CA SER A 18 24.13 9.18 22.96
C SER A 18 23.44 10.54 22.95
N GLU A 19 22.82 10.85 21.81
CA GLU A 19 21.38 11.09 21.81
C GLU A 19 20.80 10.70 20.45
N ARG A 20 19.90 9.73 20.52
CA ARG A 20 19.20 9.07 19.43
C ARG A 20 17.96 9.90 19.09
N LEU A 21 17.86 10.40 17.86
CA LEU A 21 16.61 10.91 17.29
C LEU A 21 16.44 10.33 15.88
N PRO A 22 15.58 9.32 15.67
CA PRO A 22 15.25 8.83 14.34
C PRO A 22 14.17 9.74 13.75
N GLY A 23 14.60 10.71 12.93
CA GLY A 23 13.73 11.53 12.11
C GLY A 23 13.58 10.93 10.71
N ILE A 24 12.37 10.47 10.40
CA ILE A 24 11.76 10.48 9.06
C ILE A 24 12.47 9.59 8.01
N THR A 25 12.13 8.30 8.00
CA THR A 25 12.21 7.49 6.78
C THR A 25 11.08 7.93 5.86
N SER A 26 11.44 8.51 4.70
CA SER A 26 10.55 8.72 3.57
C SER A 26 9.82 7.43 3.19
N PRO A 27 8.55 7.48 2.72
CA PRO A 27 7.89 6.30 2.20
C PRO A 27 8.56 5.90 0.87
N GLU A 28 9.17 4.71 0.84
CA GLU A 28 9.58 4.06 -0.40
C GLU A 28 8.37 3.92 -1.32
N THR A 29 8.46 4.56 -2.48
CA THR A 29 7.55 4.39 -3.61
C THR A 29 7.57 2.94 -4.09
N PRO A 30 6.43 2.23 -4.20
CA PRO A 30 6.35 0.87 -4.71
C PRO A 30 6.38 0.82 -6.25
N SER A 31 7.25 1.60 -6.89
CA SER A 31 7.18 1.83 -8.34
C SER A 31 8.11 0.93 -9.17
N ASN A 32 9.06 0.21 -8.57
CA ASN A 32 10.08 -0.53 -9.34
C ASN A 32 9.61 -1.94 -9.76
N ASN A 33 8.85 -2.65 -8.91
CA ASN A 33 8.41 -4.01 -9.20
C ASN A 33 7.36 -4.07 -10.33
N GLN A 34 6.49 -3.05 -10.42
CA GLN A 34 5.45 -3.00 -11.46
C GLN A 34 6.04 -2.90 -12.88
N ASN A 35 7.16 -2.20 -13.04
CA ASN A 35 7.80 -2.06 -14.34
C ASN A 35 8.42 -3.39 -14.81
N HIS A 36 9.06 -4.12 -13.91
CA HIS A 36 9.64 -5.42 -14.23
C HIS A 36 8.57 -6.46 -14.58
N GLU A 37 7.43 -6.44 -13.87
CA GLU A 37 6.30 -7.32 -14.16
C GLU A 37 5.63 -7.01 -15.50
N ILE A 38 5.52 -5.73 -15.87
CA ILE A 38 5.03 -5.31 -17.20
C ILE A 38 5.98 -5.78 -18.30
N GLU A 39 7.29 -5.68 -18.09
CA GLU A 39 8.30 -6.18 -19.03
C GLU A 39 8.20 -7.70 -19.23
N ASP A 40 7.96 -8.48 -18.16
CA ASP A 40 7.77 -9.93 -18.24
C ASP A 40 6.49 -10.32 -19.00
N ILE A 41 5.40 -9.56 -18.83
CA ILE A 41 4.16 -9.74 -19.60
C ILE A 41 4.40 -9.41 -21.06
N MET A 42 5.05 -8.28 -21.35
CA MET A 42 5.38 -7.87 -22.71
C MET A 42 6.27 -8.93 -23.38
N ALA A 43 7.23 -9.50 -22.66
CA ALA A 43 8.06 -10.60 -23.15
C ALA A 43 7.22 -11.86 -23.42
N CYS A 44 6.29 -12.23 -22.53
CA CYS A 44 5.39 -13.37 -22.73
C CYS A 44 4.44 -13.18 -23.93
N VAL A 45 3.87 -11.98 -24.10
CA VAL A 45 2.99 -11.64 -25.23
C VAL A 45 3.79 -11.62 -26.54
N THR A 46 5.00 -11.06 -26.53
CA THR A 46 5.91 -11.05 -27.69
C THR A 46 6.33 -12.47 -28.07
N ALA A 47 6.66 -13.32 -27.09
CA ALA A 47 6.97 -14.73 -27.32
C ALA A 47 5.77 -15.51 -27.87
N LEU A 48 4.56 -15.22 -27.37
CA LEU A 48 3.33 -15.81 -27.88
C LEU A 48 3.04 -15.37 -29.32
N GLU A 49 3.21 -14.09 -29.65
CA GLU A 49 3.08 -13.55 -31.00
C GLU A 49 4.11 -14.17 -31.96
N ALA A 50 5.37 -14.29 -31.53
CA ALA A 50 6.43 -14.94 -32.31
C ALA A 50 6.16 -16.44 -32.52
N ALA A 51 5.58 -17.13 -31.54
CA ALA A 51 5.18 -18.53 -31.66
C ALA A 51 3.93 -18.71 -32.54
N LEU A 52 3.06 -17.70 -32.62
CA LEU A 52 1.87 -17.69 -33.47
C LEU A 52 2.20 -17.44 -34.94
N LEU A 53 3.20 -16.61 -35.26
CA LEU A 53 3.59 -16.24 -36.62
C LEU A 53 3.69 -17.46 -37.57
N PRO A 54 4.39 -18.55 -37.21
CA PRO A 54 4.54 -19.75 -38.05
C PRO A 54 3.33 -20.68 -38.02
N CYS A 55 2.43 -20.50 -37.05
CA CYS A 55 1.21 -21.29 -36.88
C CYS A 55 0.01 -20.68 -37.62
N LEU A 56 0.15 -19.50 -38.25
CA LEU A 56 -0.93 -18.85 -38.97
C LEU A 56 -1.23 -19.57 -40.29
N PRO A 57 -2.43 -20.14 -40.46
CA PRO A 57 -2.79 -20.87 -41.66
C PRO A 57 -3.18 -19.87 -42.75
N ALA A 58 -2.23 -19.45 -43.59
CA ALA A 58 -2.54 -19.01 -44.96
C ALA A 58 -1.32 -18.66 -45.82
N ARG A 59 -0.28 -18.00 -45.28
CA ARG A 59 0.68 -17.29 -46.15
C ARG A 59 2.04 -17.94 -46.33
N GLU A 60 2.45 -18.86 -45.45
CA GLU A 60 3.83 -19.37 -45.42
C GLU A 60 3.96 -20.83 -45.84
N LEU A 61 2.92 -21.66 -45.68
CA LEU A 61 2.91 -23.03 -46.22
C LEU A 61 3.04 -23.08 -47.75
N GLN A 62 2.75 -21.99 -48.47
CA GLN A 62 2.93 -21.90 -49.93
C GLN A 62 4.34 -21.42 -50.36
N ALA A 63 5.15 -20.85 -49.46
CA ALA A 63 6.46 -20.29 -49.79
C ALA A 63 7.64 -21.24 -49.46
N ILE A 64 7.43 -22.21 -48.58
CA ILE A 64 8.49 -23.10 -48.07
C ILE A 64 8.75 -24.30 -49.01
N ASP A 65 7.82 -24.64 -49.90
CA ASP A 65 7.98 -25.75 -50.86
C ASP A 65 8.87 -25.42 -52.08
N ARG A 66 9.73 -24.40 -51.99
CA ARG A 66 10.65 -24.01 -53.09
C ARG A 66 12.13 -24.18 -52.77
N SER A 67 12.49 -24.74 -51.63
CA SER A 67 13.89 -24.90 -51.22
C SER A 67 14.14 -26.26 -50.56
N PRO A 68 15.01 -27.13 -51.13
CA PRO A 68 15.37 -28.40 -50.51
C PRO A 68 16.30 -28.26 -49.28
N HIS A 69 16.51 -27.05 -48.76
CA HIS A 69 17.44 -26.81 -47.66
C HIS A 69 16.82 -27.19 -46.30
N PRO A 70 17.45 -28.09 -45.51
CA PRO A 70 16.97 -28.54 -44.20
C PRO A 70 16.76 -27.43 -43.16
N SER A 71 17.37 -26.26 -43.36
CA SER A 71 17.24 -25.10 -42.47
C SER A 71 15.90 -24.36 -42.58
N HIS A 72 15.05 -24.69 -43.57
CA HIS A 72 13.75 -24.04 -43.80
C HIS A 72 12.56 -24.89 -43.33
N GLN A 73 12.80 -26.05 -42.72
CA GLN A 73 11.74 -26.90 -42.21
C GLN A 73 11.30 -26.37 -40.84
N ILE A 74 10.15 -25.70 -40.81
CA ILE A 74 9.52 -25.25 -39.56
C ILE A 74 9.13 -26.51 -38.78
N ASP A 75 9.79 -26.75 -37.64
CA ASP A 75 9.41 -27.80 -36.69
C ASP A 75 8.13 -27.36 -35.97
N VAL A 76 6.99 -27.73 -36.57
CA VAL A 76 5.64 -27.38 -36.11
C VAL A 76 5.40 -27.95 -34.72
N GLU A 77 5.88 -29.16 -34.43
CA GLU A 77 5.74 -29.79 -33.11
C GLU A 77 6.49 -29.01 -32.03
N ARG A 78 7.70 -28.50 -32.34
CA ARG A 78 8.44 -27.63 -31.42
C ARG A 78 7.73 -26.31 -31.19
N HIS A 79 7.22 -25.67 -32.24
CA HIS A 79 6.51 -24.40 -32.12
C HIS A 79 5.18 -24.56 -31.35
N ALA A 80 4.46 -25.66 -31.56
CA ALA A 80 3.26 -25.98 -30.81
C ALA A 80 3.55 -26.18 -29.30
N ARG A 81 4.69 -26.80 -28.95
CA ARG A 81 5.12 -26.92 -27.54
C ARG A 81 5.46 -25.56 -26.94
N ASP A 82 6.24 -24.74 -27.65
CA ASP A 82 6.64 -23.41 -27.19
C ASP A 82 5.41 -22.49 -27.00
N PHE A 83 4.44 -22.57 -27.91
CA PHE A 83 3.14 -21.89 -27.79
C PHE A 83 2.37 -22.31 -26.54
N MET A 84 2.25 -23.62 -26.32
CA MET A 84 1.51 -24.15 -25.18
C MET A 84 2.18 -23.76 -23.84
N GLU A 85 3.51 -23.71 -23.82
CA GLU A 85 4.26 -23.25 -22.65
C GLU A 85 4.04 -21.74 -22.39
N ALA A 86 4.11 -20.91 -23.42
CA ALA A 86 3.84 -19.47 -23.32
C ALA A 86 2.40 -19.19 -22.87
N ALA A 87 1.42 -19.90 -23.44
CA ALA A 87 0.02 -19.80 -23.06
C ALA A 87 -0.22 -20.21 -21.60
N LYS A 88 0.45 -21.28 -21.13
CA LYS A 88 0.38 -21.73 -19.73
C LYS A 88 0.97 -20.70 -18.76
N LYS A 89 2.11 -20.08 -19.10
CA LYS A 89 2.72 -18.99 -18.30
C LYS A 89 1.78 -17.80 -18.19
N LEU A 90 1.17 -17.39 -19.31
CA LEU A 90 0.20 -16.32 -19.34
C LEU A 90 -1.07 -16.64 -18.52
N GLN A 91 -1.56 -17.88 -18.60
CA GLN A 91 -2.69 -18.34 -17.80
C GLN A 91 -2.39 -18.30 -16.29
N LEU A 92 -1.20 -18.75 -15.87
CA LEU A 92 -0.77 -18.70 -14.47
C LEU A 92 -0.69 -17.26 -13.95
N TYR A 93 -0.21 -16.32 -14.77
CA TYR A 93 -0.19 -14.90 -14.44
C TYR A 93 -1.60 -14.35 -14.22
N PHE A 94 -2.55 -14.60 -15.13
CA PHE A 94 -3.95 -14.18 -14.94
C PHE A 94 -4.60 -14.79 -13.69
N MET A 95 -4.26 -16.04 -13.35
CA MET A 95 -4.71 -16.66 -12.10
C MET A 95 -4.10 -15.99 -10.86
N GLY A 96 -2.83 -15.59 -10.93
CA GLY A 96 -2.15 -14.81 -9.88
C GLY A 96 -2.81 -13.45 -9.66
N LEU A 97 -3.05 -12.71 -10.75
CA LEU A 97 -3.76 -11.43 -10.73
C LEU A 97 -5.16 -11.54 -10.12
N LYS A 98 -5.94 -12.57 -10.48
CA LYS A 98 -7.26 -12.76 -9.88
C LYS A 98 -7.16 -12.98 -8.37
N ARG A 99 -6.19 -13.79 -7.91
CA ARG A 99 -5.96 -14.04 -6.48
C ARG A 99 -5.61 -12.75 -5.72
N GLU A 100 -4.77 -11.91 -6.30
CA GLU A 100 -4.39 -10.62 -5.71
C GLU A 100 -5.57 -9.66 -5.63
N ASN A 101 -6.44 -9.65 -6.66
CA ASN A 101 -7.70 -8.90 -6.65
C ASN A 101 -8.78 -9.46 -5.70
N HIS A 102 -8.65 -10.72 -5.25
CA HIS A 102 -9.58 -11.36 -4.31
C HIS A 102 -9.23 -11.14 -2.83
N ALA A 103 -8.00 -10.69 -2.52
CA ALA A 103 -7.67 -10.25 -1.18
C ALA A 103 -8.44 -8.94 -0.89
N PRO A 104 -9.05 -8.79 0.29
CA PRO A 104 -9.70 -7.53 0.65
C PRO A 104 -8.71 -6.41 0.44
N THR A 105 -9.02 -5.49 -0.46
CA THR A 105 -8.08 -4.42 -0.77
C THR A 105 -7.87 -3.64 0.52
N ARG A 106 -6.68 -3.08 0.74
CA ARG A 106 -6.40 -2.21 1.89
C ARG A 106 -7.53 -1.19 2.13
N ALA A 107 -8.09 -0.65 1.04
CA ALA A 107 -9.25 0.24 1.07
C ALA A 107 -10.52 -0.38 1.69
N GLU A 108 -10.84 -1.63 1.40
CA GLU A 108 -12.01 -2.33 1.95
C GLU A 108 -11.82 -2.64 3.44
N SER A 109 -10.61 -3.04 3.85
CA SER A 109 -10.27 -3.22 5.25
C SER A 109 -10.38 -1.92 6.04
N LEU A 110 -9.86 -0.82 5.49
CA LEU A 110 -9.99 0.52 6.08
C LEU A 110 -11.46 0.96 6.19
N ARG A 111 -12.30 0.69 5.18
CA ARG A 111 -13.73 1.00 5.25
C ARG A 111 -14.43 0.25 6.40
N LYS A 112 -14.08 -1.02 6.63
CA LYS A 112 -14.62 -1.80 7.75
C LYS A 112 -14.16 -1.23 9.08
N GLU A 113 -12.88 -0.87 9.19
CA GLU A 113 -12.32 -0.26 10.41
C GLU A 113 -12.98 1.09 10.73
N ILE A 114 -13.18 1.94 9.71
CA ILE A 114 -13.92 3.19 9.84
C ILE A 114 -15.34 2.94 10.35
N ALA A 115 -16.07 2.00 9.77
CA ALA A 115 -17.44 1.69 10.21
C ALA A 115 -17.49 1.21 11.68
N VAL A 116 -16.51 0.44 12.14
CA VAL A 116 -16.40 0.03 13.55
C VAL A 116 -16.14 1.25 14.43
N MET A 117 -15.18 2.10 14.06
CA MET A 117 -14.85 3.31 14.81
C MET A 117 -16.04 4.29 14.89
N GLU A 118 -16.85 4.40 13.84
CA GLU A 118 -18.05 5.25 13.83
C GLU A 118 -19.12 4.78 14.83
N GLU A 119 -19.38 3.47 14.94
CA GLU A 119 -20.30 2.91 15.93
C GLU A 119 -19.76 3.05 17.38
N GLU A 120 -18.45 2.88 17.57
CA GLU A 120 -17.81 3.14 18.87
C GLU A 120 -17.93 4.61 19.28
N LEU A 121 -17.71 5.53 18.33
CA LEU A 121 -17.84 6.97 18.56
C LEU A 121 -19.26 7.32 19.01
N LYS A 122 -20.27 6.85 18.27
CA LYS A 122 -21.68 7.04 18.60
C LYS A 122 -22.02 6.54 20.00
N THR A 123 -21.58 5.33 20.33
CA THR A 123 -21.79 4.74 21.67
C THR A 123 -21.15 5.60 22.77
N LYS A 124 -19.92 6.08 22.55
CA LYS A 124 -19.23 6.95 23.52
C LYS A 124 -19.94 8.31 23.65
N GLU A 125 -20.47 8.86 22.56
CA GLU A 125 -21.18 10.14 22.55
C GLU A 125 -22.47 10.07 23.39
N GLU A 126 -23.24 8.99 23.25
CA GLU A 126 -24.41 8.71 24.08
C GLU A 126 -24.05 8.57 25.57
N LEU A 127 -22.93 7.90 25.85
CA LEU A 127 -22.42 7.73 27.22
C LEU A 127 -22.03 9.07 27.84
N ILE A 128 -21.30 9.91 27.10
CA ILE A 128 -20.92 11.27 27.54
C ILE A 128 -22.18 12.07 27.83
N LYS A 129 -23.17 12.08 26.92
CA LYS A 129 -24.43 12.79 27.10
C LYS A 129 -25.16 12.36 28.38
N LYS A 130 -25.18 11.06 28.68
CA LYS A 130 -25.78 10.53 29.93
C LYS A 130 -25.02 11.03 31.17
N HIS A 131 -23.70 10.98 31.16
CA HIS A 131 -22.89 11.46 32.28
C HIS A 131 -23.00 12.98 32.48
N SER A 132 -23.01 13.77 31.40
CA SER A 132 -23.22 15.21 31.46
C SER A 132 -24.54 15.56 32.15
N ARG A 133 -25.62 14.83 31.84
CA ARG A 133 -26.92 15.02 32.50
C ARG A 133 -26.86 14.73 34.01
N LEU A 134 -26.29 13.59 34.39
CA LEU A 134 -26.12 13.22 35.80
C LEU A 134 -25.31 14.25 36.58
N ILE A 135 -24.22 14.76 35.99
CA ILE A 135 -23.40 15.80 36.59
C ILE A 135 -24.21 17.09 36.77
N GLN A 136 -24.96 17.51 35.77
CA GLN A 136 -25.81 18.71 35.86
C GLN A 136 -26.89 18.58 36.95
N GLU A 137 -27.56 17.44 37.02
CA GLU A 137 -28.56 17.16 38.06
C GLU A 137 -27.93 17.14 39.45
N SER A 138 -26.77 16.50 39.61
CA SER A 138 -26.02 16.50 40.87
C SER A 138 -25.59 17.91 41.30
N GLN A 139 -25.05 18.70 40.37
CA GLN A 139 -24.67 20.10 40.62
C GLN A 139 -25.88 20.96 41.05
N LYS A 140 -27.03 20.75 40.40
CA LYS A 140 -28.27 21.45 40.76
C LYS A 140 -28.70 21.11 42.18
N LEU A 141 -28.73 19.82 42.52
CA LEU A 141 -29.18 19.34 43.83
C LEU A 141 -28.28 19.84 44.97
N VAL A 142 -26.96 19.85 44.75
CA VAL A 142 -26.00 20.42 45.71
C VAL A 142 -26.22 21.93 45.88
N LYS A 143 -26.43 22.68 44.80
CA LYS A 143 -26.71 24.12 44.87
C LYS A 143 -28.00 24.42 45.64
N GLU A 144 -29.07 23.67 45.36
CA GLU A 144 -30.36 23.81 46.07
C GLU A 144 -30.20 23.51 47.56
N GLN A 145 -29.43 22.48 47.91
CA GLN A 145 -29.20 22.14 49.31
C GLN A 145 -28.32 23.16 50.05
N VAL A 146 -27.28 23.70 49.40
CA VAL A 146 -26.46 24.79 49.95
C VAL A 146 -27.32 26.02 50.20
N GLU A 147 -28.18 26.41 49.25
CA GLU A 147 -29.04 27.57 49.40
C GLU A 147 -30.07 27.37 50.52
N LYS A 148 -30.67 26.19 50.63
CA LYS A 148 -31.57 25.85 51.73
C LYS A 148 -30.88 26.03 53.09
N HIS A 149 -29.67 25.47 53.26
CA HIS A 149 -28.94 25.61 54.51
C HIS A 149 -28.55 27.07 54.81
N ARG A 150 -28.21 27.86 53.79
CA ARG A 150 -27.93 29.30 53.94
C ARG A 150 -29.13 30.04 54.49
N VAL A 151 -30.32 29.82 53.93
CA VAL A 151 -31.57 30.45 54.39
C VAL A 151 -31.95 30.00 55.81
N GLU A 152 -31.72 28.74 56.17
CA GLU A 152 -31.95 28.25 57.54
C GLU A 152 -31.01 28.90 58.55
N LEU A 153 -29.72 29.07 58.20
CA LEU A 153 -28.75 29.75 59.05
C LEU A 153 -29.05 31.25 59.25
N GLU A 154 -29.65 31.92 58.26
CA GLU A 154 -30.03 33.33 58.35
C GLU A 154 -31.21 33.57 59.29
N LYS A 155 -31.94 32.52 59.69
CA LYS A 155 -33.09 32.59 60.62
C LYS A 155 -32.72 32.40 62.09
N VAL A 156 -31.51 31.94 62.39
CA VAL A 156 -31.01 31.65 63.75
C VAL A 156 -30.14 32.80 64.22
#